data_AF-B7WXE0-F1
#
_entry.id   AF-B7WXE0-F1
#
_cell.length_a   1.000
_cell.length_b   1.000
_cell.length_c   1.000
_cell.angle_alpha   90.00
_cell.angle_beta   90.00
_cell.angle_gamma   90.00
#
_symmetry.space_group_name_H-M   'P 1'
#
loop_
_entity.id
_entity.type
_entity.pdbx_description
1 polymer ?
#
loop_
_entity_poly.entity_id
_entity_poly.type
_entity_poly.pdbx_seq_one_letter_code
_entity_poly.pdbx_strand_id
1 'polypeptide(L)' 'MALRRKIYRSIDKLQVDLDDWIDYYSGQRTHQGKMCCGRPPMQTLIEAKEVCDEGTSTELI' A
#
# COMPACT_ATOMS: atom_id res chain seq x y z
N MET A 1 -3.13 10.46 10.75
CA MET A 1 -4.31 10.08 11.56
C MET A 1 -5.56 10.31 10.72
N ALA A 2 -5.84 9.45 9.73
CA ALA A 2 -6.97 9.67 8.81
C ALA A 2 -8.31 9.22 9.43
N LEU A 3 -8.30 8.11 10.18
CA LEU A 3 -9.53 7.49 10.68
C LEU A 3 -9.86 7.79 12.16
N ARG A 4 -8.90 8.31 12.94
CA ARG A 4 -9.04 8.42 14.41
C ARG A 4 -9.74 9.68 14.93
N ARG A 5 -10.12 10.62 14.06
CA ARG A 5 -10.70 11.94 14.47
C ARG A 5 -12.18 12.12 14.11
N LYS A 6 -12.72 11.26 13.25
CA LYS A 6 -14.10 11.35 12.75
C LYS A 6 -14.99 10.36 13.51
N ILE A 7 -16.15 10.83 13.99
CA ILE A 7 -17.18 9.96 14.56
C ILE A 7 -18.14 9.57 13.43
N TYR A 8 -18.22 8.29 13.14
CA TYR A 8 -19.07 7.76 12.08
C TYR A 8 -20.45 7.40 12.62
N ARG A 9 -21.50 7.81 11.90
CA ARG A 9 -22.91 7.54 12.27
C ARG A 9 -23.46 6.26 11.64
N SER A 10 -22.73 5.66 10.71
CA SER A 10 -23.03 4.35 10.11
C SER A 10 -21.75 3.65 9.67
N ILE A 11 -21.83 2.34 9.50
CA ILE A 11 -20.72 1.52 9.00
C ILE A 11 -20.37 1.86 7.55
N ASP A 12 -21.37 2.16 6.71
CA ASP A 12 -21.15 2.50 5.30
C ASP A 12 -20.27 3.74 5.14
N LYS A 13 -20.43 4.73 6.02
CA LYS A 13 -19.61 5.95 6.01
C LYS A 13 -18.18 5.68 6.47
N LEU A 14 -17.96 4.70 7.35
CA LEU A 14 -16.62 4.28 7.71
C LEU A 14 -15.98 3.51 6.55
N GLN A 15 -16.74 2.66 5.86
CA GLN A 15 -16.24 1.85 4.76
C GLN A 15 -15.75 2.71 3.61
N VAL A 16 -16.52 3.72 3.19
CA VAL A 16 -16.12 4.65 2.12
C VAL A 16 -14.79 5.35 2.45
N ASP A 17 -14.69 5.95 3.64
CA ASP A 17 -13.45 6.63 4.06
C ASP A 17 -12.27 5.65 4.21
N LEU A 18 -12.53 4.38 4.53
CA LEU A 18 -11.51 3.33 4.64
C LEU A 18 -11.01 2.92 3.26
N ASP A 19 -11.90 2.70 2.31
CA ASP A 19 -11.57 2.31 0.94
C ASP A 19 -10.71 3.40 0.29
N ASP A 20 -11.14 4.68 0.37
CA ASP A 20 -10.36 5.84 -0.09
C ASP A 20 -8.98 5.92 0.57
N TRP A 21 -8.91 5.60 1.87
CA TRP A 21 -7.65 5.65 2.60
C TRP A 21 -6.69 4.53 2.20
N ILE A 22 -7.20 3.32 1.94
CA ILE A 22 -6.40 2.18 1.47
C ILE A 22 -5.83 2.48 0.09
N ASP A 23 -6.63 3.04 -0.83
CA ASP A 23 -6.18 3.41 -2.17
C ASP A 23 -5.06 4.45 -2.12
N TYR A 24 -5.22 5.49 -1.29
CA TYR A 24 -4.18 6.49 -1.07
C TYR A 24 -2.91 5.87 -0.46
N TYR A 25 -3.05 5.04 0.58
CA TYR A 25 -1.92 4.47 1.29
C TYR A 25 -1.11 3.50 0.43
N SER A 26 -1.78 2.69 -0.38
CA SER A 26 -1.15 1.64 -1.19
C SER A 26 -0.57 2.16 -2.51
N GLY A 27 -1.22 3.15 -3.13
CA GLY A 27 -0.84 3.63 -4.46
C GLY A 27 -0.08 4.95 -4.50
N GLN A 28 -0.31 5.86 -3.54
CA GLN A 28 0.18 7.25 -3.63
C GLN A 28 1.21 7.58 -2.55
N ARG A 29 1.09 6.98 -1.37
CA ARG A 29 2.01 7.24 -0.27
C ARG A 29 3.34 6.54 -0.53
N THR A 30 4.41 7.32 -0.63
CA THR A 30 5.76 6.80 -0.65
C THR A 30 6.16 6.32 0.74
N HIS A 31 6.59 5.07 0.84
CA HIS A 31 7.06 4.48 2.09
C HIS A 31 8.59 4.49 2.12
N GLN A 32 9.19 5.16 3.12
CA GLN A 32 10.64 5.08 3.39
C GLN A 32 11.05 3.78 4.10
N GLY A 33 10.29 2.69 3.89
CA GLY A 33 10.70 1.37 4.38
C GLY A 33 11.85 0.82 3.54
N LYS A 34 12.77 0.06 4.16
CA LYS A 34 13.94 -0.56 3.52
C LYS A 34 13.61 -1.26 2.19
N MET A 35 12.43 -1.88 2.10
CA MET A 35 11.98 -2.64 0.92
C MET A 35 11.29 -1.78 -0.15
N CYS A 36 10.65 -0.68 0.23
CA CYS A 36 9.91 0.14 -0.73
C CYS A 36 10.79 1.21 -1.39
N CYS A 37 11.94 1.54 -0.82
CA CYS A 37 12.91 2.48 -1.40
C CYS A 37 12.29 3.84 -1.82
N GLY A 38 11.27 4.31 -1.08
CA GLY A 38 10.56 5.54 -1.43
C GLY A 38 9.50 5.38 -2.53
N ARG A 39 9.21 4.16 -2.99
CA ARG A 39 8.13 3.83 -3.92
C ARG A 39 6.83 3.49 -3.17
N PRO A 40 5.67 3.57 -3.84
CA PRO A 40 4.43 3.04 -3.30
C PRO A 40 4.50 1.51 -3.09
N PRO A 41 3.86 0.98 -2.04
CA PRO A 41 3.83 -0.46 -1.78
C PRO A 41 3.34 -1.29 -2.97
N MET A 42 2.32 -0.84 -3.70
CA MET A 42 1.80 -1.55 -4.87
C MET A 42 2.81 -1.69 -6.00
N GLN A 43 3.62 -0.66 -6.23
CA GLN A 43 4.68 -0.71 -7.24
C GLN A 43 5.77 -1.71 -6.83
N THR A 44 6.16 -1.69 -5.56
CA THR A 44 7.14 -2.65 -5.01
C THR A 44 6.65 -4.10 -5.15
N LEU A 45 5.35 -4.33 -4.93
CA LEU A 45 4.73 -5.65 -5.04
C LEU A 45 4.69 -6.16 -6.48
N ILE A 46 4.34 -5.31 -7.44
CA ILE A 46 4.30 -5.67 -8.87
C ILE A 46 5.69 -6.06 -9.34
N GLU A 47 6.71 -5.25 -9.03
CA GLU A 47 8.10 -5.55 -9.38
C GLU A 47 8.57 -6.87 -8.74
N ALA A 48 8.23 -7.13 -7.48
CA ALA A 48 8.58 -8.39 -6.82
C ALA A 48 7.89 -9.60 -7.47
N LYS A 49 6.65 -9.43 -7.96
CA LYS A 49 5.92 -10.47 -8.69
C LYS A 49 6.57 -10.74 -10.05
N GLU A 50 6.94 -9.71 -10.79
CA GLU A 50 7.64 -9.84 -12.07
C GLU A 50 8.97 -10.60 -11.90
N VAL A 51 9.77 -10.26 -10.88
CA VAL A 51 11.01 -10.99 -10.55
C VAL A 51 10.76 -12.46 -10.24
N CYS A 52 9.66 -12.79 -9.53
CA CYS A 52 9.30 -14.18 -9.25
C CYS A 52 8.86 -14.93 -10.51
N ASP A 53 8.06 -14.29 -11.37
CA ASP A 53 7.53 -14.88 -12.60
C ASP A 53 8.65 -15.07 -13.66
N GLU A 54 9.68 -14.22 -13.66
CA GLU A 54 10.84 -14.28 -14.56
C GLU A 54 11.90 -15.32 -14.15
N GLY A 55 11.77 -15.95 -12.97
CA GLY A 55 12.58 -17.11 -12.59
C GLY A 55 14.05 -16.84 -12.24
N THR A 56 14.47 -15.59 -12.07
CA THR A 56 15.81 -15.25 -11.56
C THR A 56 15.80 -15.09 -10.05
N SER A 57 16.03 -16.19 -9.35
CA SER A 57 16.39 -16.21 -7.93
C SER A 57 17.79 -15.62 -7.75
N THR A 58 17.93 -14.29 -7.77
CA THR A 58 19.18 -13.63 -7.35
C THR A 58 18.88 -12.42 -6.48
N GLU A 59 19.14 -12.61 -5.19
CA GLU A 59 19.64 -11.63 -4.22
C GLU A 59 18.79 -10.37 -3.96
N LEU A 60 17.70 -10.55 -3.20
CA LEU A 60 17.12 -9.46 -2.38
C LEU A 60 16.93 -9.94 -0.92
N ILE A 61 18.03 -10.36 -0.29
CA ILE A 61 18.18 -10.38 1.19
C ILE A 61 19.25 -9.36 1.57
#